data_AF-A0A9R0XI33-F1
#
_entry.id   AF-A0A9R0XI33-F1
#
_cell.length_a   1.000
_cell.length_b   1.000
_cell.length_c   1.000
_cell.angle_alpha   90.00
_cell.angle_beta   90.00
_cell.angle_gamma   90.00
#
_symmetry.space_group_name_H-M   'P 1'
#
loop_
_entity.id
_entity.type
_entity.pdbx_description
1 polymer ?
#
loop_
_entity_poly.entity_id
_entity_poly.type
_entity_poly.pdbx_seq_one_letter_code
_entity_poly.pdbx_strand_id
1 'polypeptide(L)'
;MEFLQGRALTNAIGNLELTGQYAEALKQLGQNLEDVASQEPDPALGNGGLGRLASCFLDSMATLNYPAWGYGLRYRYGLFKQIITKDGQEEVAENWLEMGNPWEIVRNDVSYPVKFYGKVVEGTDGRKHWIGGENIKAVAHDVPIPGYKTKTANNLRLWSTTVPSQNFDLGAFNAGDHAKANEAHLNAEKICHVLYPGDESSEGKILRLKQQYTLCSASLQDIISRFESRAGDSLNWEDFPSKVAVQMNDTHPTLCIPELMRILMDIKGLSWNEAWSITERTVAYTNHTVLPEALEKWSLDIMQKLLPRHVEIIETIDEKLMNNIVSKYGTADISLLKQKLKDMRILDNVDLPASVAKLFIKPKEKKGKLLVESLESIAEGDEKTESQEEENILSETAEKKGGSDSEEAPDAEKEDTVYELDPFAKYDPQLPRVVRMANLCVVGGHSVNGVAEIHSEIVKQDVFNSFYEMWPTKFQNKTNGVTPRRWIRFCNPELSAIISKWIGSDDWILNTDKLAGLKKFADDEDLQSEWRTAKRNNKMKVVSLIRDKTGYVVSPDAMFDVQVYFGLETCVSC
;
A
#
# COMPACT_ATOMS: atom_id res chain seq x y z
N MET A 1 6.43 4.28 -2.21
CA MET A 1 6.09 4.86 -3.53
C MET A 1 6.47 6.33 -3.66
N GLU A 2 6.41 7.15 -2.61
CA GLU A 2 6.68 8.59 -2.70
C GLU A 2 7.78 9.06 -1.77
N PHE A 3 8.53 10.08 -2.21
CA PHE A 3 9.43 10.89 -1.38
C PHE A 3 9.39 12.34 -1.85
N LEU A 4 8.69 13.22 -1.12
CA LEU A 4 8.82 14.66 -1.32
C LEU A 4 10.10 15.18 -0.65
N GLN A 5 11.25 14.92 -1.25
CA GLN A 5 12.55 15.38 -0.75
C GLN A 5 12.57 16.92 -0.66
N GLY A 6 12.08 17.56 -1.73
CA GLY A 6 12.23 18.98 -1.99
C GLY A 6 13.69 19.34 -2.27
N ARG A 7 13.95 20.62 -2.48
CA ARG A 7 15.33 21.14 -2.66
C ARG A 7 16.26 20.72 -1.52
N ALA A 8 17.45 20.27 -1.86
CA ALA A 8 18.44 19.74 -0.94
C ALA A 8 19.46 20.78 -0.49
N LEU A 9 19.81 21.78 -1.33
CA LEU A 9 20.97 22.65 -1.10
C LEU A 9 21.01 23.28 0.30
N THR A 10 19.94 23.97 0.68
CA THR A 10 19.86 24.69 1.96
C THR A 10 19.86 23.75 3.16
N ASN A 11 19.28 22.56 3.01
CA ASN A 11 19.22 21.57 4.09
C ASN A 11 20.55 20.84 4.25
N ALA A 12 21.23 20.48 3.15
CA ALA A 12 22.55 19.87 3.19
C ALA A 12 23.58 20.82 3.82
N ILE A 13 23.66 22.06 3.34
CA ILE A 13 24.55 23.09 3.90
C ILE A 13 24.22 23.34 5.39
N GLY A 14 22.93 23.40 5.73
CA GLY A 14 22.47 23.61 7.09
C GLY A 14 22.83 22.46 8.03
N ASN A 15 22.63 21.21 7.62
CA ASN A 15 22.95 20.02 8.41
C ASN A 15 24.46 19.84 8.63
N LEU A 16 25.27 20.29 7.66
CA LEU A 16 26.74 20.31 7.75
C LEU A 16 27.30 21.51 8.54
N GLU A 17 26.45 22.44 8.98
CA GLU A 17 26.84 23.67 9.68
C GLU A 17 27.77 24.60 8.87
N LEU A 18 27.58 24.62 7.55
CA LEU A 18 28.41 25.42 6.63
C LEU A 18 27.67 26.63 6.03
N THR A 19 26.51 27.02 6.59
CA THR A 19 25.65 28.08 6.03
C THR A 19 26.37 29.42 5.86
N GLY A 20 27.16 29.85 6.85
CA GLY A 20 27.89 31.12 6.77
C GLY A 20 28.98 31.09 5.71
N GLN A 21 29.76 30.00 5.68
CA GLN A 21 30.90 29.82 4.79
C GLN A 21 30.46 29.71 3.33
N TYR A 22 29.38 28.97 3.05
CA TYR A 22 28.81 28.91 1.69
C TYR A 22 28.25 30.25 1.24
N ALA A 23 27.59 31.01 2.12
CA ALA A 23 27.08 32.32 1.78
C ALA A 23 28.23 33.31 1.46
N GLU A 24 29.32 33.27 2.22
CA GLU A 24 30.51 34.08 1.96
C GLU A 24 31.22 33.67 0.66
N ALA A 25 31.42 32.36 0.45
CA ALA A 25 32.04 31.85 -0.77
C ALA A 25 31.25 32.26 -2.03
N LEU A 26 29.92 32.16 -2.01
CA LEU A 26 29.09 32.61 -3.13
C LEU A 26 29.18 34.12 -3.35
N LYS A 27 29.24 34.94 -2.29
CA LYS A 27 29.45 36.39 -2.43
C LYS A 27 30.78 36.72 -3.10
N GLN A 28 31.86 36.01 -2.79
CA GLN A 28 33.15 36.18 -3.46
C GLN A 28 33.08 35.85 -4.96
N LEU A 29 32.19 34.94 -5.35
CA LEU A 29 31.89 34.59 -6.74
C LEU A 29 30.84 35.51 -7.39
N GLY A 30 30.41 36.59 -6.73
CA GLY A 30 29.40 37.51 -7.22
C GLY A 30 27.97 36.96 -7.21
N GLN A 31 27.71 35.95 -6.37
CA GLN A 31 26.41 35.27 -6.25
C GLN A 31 25.79 35.43 -4.86
N ASN A 32 24.47 35.25 -4.78
CA ASN A 32 23.71 35.20 -3.54
C ASN A 32 23.21 33.77 -3.31
N LEU A 33 23.35 33.23 -2.08
CA LEU A 33 22.90 31.89 -1.73
C LEU A 33 21.38 31.70 -1.92
N GLU A 34 20.55 32.70 -1.61
CA GLU A 34 19.09 32.61 -1.81
C GLU A 34 18.75 32.54 -3.31
N ASP A 35 19.43 33.34 -4.13
CA ASP A 35 19.24 33.34 -5.59
C ASP A 35 19.68 32.01 -6.19
N VAL A 36 20.84 31.47 -5.79
CA VAL A 36 21.32 30.15 -6.24
C VAL A 36 20.39 29.02 -5.79
N ALA A 37 19.93 29.02 -4.54
CA ALA A 37 18.98 28.03 -4.03
C ALA A 37 17.62 28.10 -4.74
N SER A 38 17.23 29.28 -5.25
CA SER A 38 15.98 29.44 -5.99
C SER A 38 15.98 28.69 -7.32
N GLN A 39 17.15 28.41 -7.90
CA GLN A 39 17.33 27.74 -9.20
C GLN A 39 17.25 26.21 -9.12
N GLU A 40 17.36 25.63 -7.92
CA GLU A 40 17.26 24.19 -7.73
C GLU A 40 15.81 23.72 -7.99
N PRO A 41 15.56 22.80 -8.94
CA PRO A 41 14.25 22.22 -9.12
C PRO A 41 13.92 21.29 -7.95
N ASP A 42 12.66 21.27 -7.53
CA ASP A 42 12.18 20.28 -6.57
C ASP A 42 12.16 18.88 -7.23
N PRO A 43 12.79 17.85 -6.62
CA PRO A 43 12.74 16.50 -7.16
C PRO A 43 11.31 15.97 -7.22
N ALA A 44 10.86 15.58 -8.42
CA ALA A 44 9.49 15.12 -8.66
C ALA A 44 9.30 13.64 -8.26
N LEU A 45 9.60 13.32 -7.00
CA LEU A 45 9.67 11.96 -6.46
C LEU A 45 8.50 11.59 -5.54
N GLY A 46 7.56 12.51 -5.31
CA GLY A 46 6.40 12.33 -4.46
C GLY A 46 5.32 13.36 -4.78
N ASN A 47 4.21 13.29 -4.05
CA ASN A 47 3.07 14.18 -4.25
C ASN A 47 2.57 14.79 -2.93
N GLY A 48 2.25 13.96 -1.94
CA GLY A 48 1.47 14.38 -0.79
C GLY A 48 2.14 14.19 0.56
N GLY A 49 1.32 14.22 1.61
CA GLY A 49 1.74 14.01 3.00
C GLY A 49 2.49 12.69 3.21
N LEU A 50 2.11 11.63 2.49
CA LEU A 50 2.75 10.32 2.54
C LEU A 50 4.24 10.41 2.16
N GLY A 51 4.55 11.07 1.04
CA GLY A 51 5.92 11.28 0.57
C GLY A 51 6.72 12.26 1.43
N ARG A 52 6.06 13.30 1.97
CA ARG A 52 6.74 14.26 2.85
C ARG A 52 7.07 13.68 4.20
N LEU A 53 6.20 12.84 4.76
CA LEU A 53 6.45 12.07 5.98
C LEU A 53 7.68 11.18 5.82
N ALA A 54 7.74 10.38 4.75
CA ALA A 54 8.88 9.52 4.45
C ALA A 54 10.19 10.32 4.38
N SER A 55 10.15 11.50 3.76
CA SER A 55 11.33 12.38 3.65
C SER A 55 11.73 13.01 4.99
N CYS A 56 10.76 13.37 5.85
CA CYS A 56 11.01 13.83 7.22
C CYS A 56 11.60 12.70 8.09
N PHE A 57 11.15 11.45 7.91
CA PHE A 57 11.69 10.29 8.61
C PHE A 57 13.16 10.09 8.29
N LEU A 58 13.55 10.16 7.01
CA LEU A 58 14.95 9.99 6.61
C LEU A 58 15.87 11.02 7.26
N ASP A 59 15.48 12.30 7.29
CA ASP A 59 16.28 13.35 7.92
C ASP A 59 16.39 13.14 9.44
N SER A 60 15.31 12.72 10.11
CA SER A 60 15.32 12.38 11.54
C SER A 60 16.16 11.12 11.83
N MET A 61 16.05 10.07 11.02
CA MET A 61 16.85 8.84 11.17
C MET A 61 18.34 9.12 11.02
N ALA A 62 18.73 9.94 10.04
CA ALA A 62 20.12 10.36 9.86
C ALA A 62 20.61 11.18 11.07
N THR A 63 19.81 12.16 11.49
CA THR A 63 20.13 13.04 12.63
C THR A 63 20.28 12.27 13.95
N LEU A 64 19.42 11.28 14.18
CA LEU A 64 19.43 10.46 15.40
C LEU A 64 20.38 9.24 15.30
N ASN A 65 21.16 9.14 14.23
CA ASN A 65 22.14 8.07 14.02
C ASN A 65 21.53 6.66 13.92
N TYR A 66 20.28 6.55 13.48
CA TYR A 66 19.65 5.26 13.22
C TYR A 66 20.11 4.69 11.86
N PRO A 67 20.52 3.40 11.79
CA PRO A 67 20.96 2.77 10.55
C PRO A 67 19.74 2.39 9.68
N ALA A 68 19.20 3.36 8.95
CA ALA A 68 17.96 3.19 8.18
C ALA A 68 18.07 3.84 6.80
N TRP A 69 17.50 3.17 5.79
CA TRP A 69 17.47 3.65 4.40
C TRP A 69 16.04 3.79 3.89
N GLY A 70 15.84 4.70 2.96
CA GLY A 70 14.62 4.77 2.14
C GLY A 70 14.84 4.03 0.83
N TYR A 71 13.81 3.32 0.35
CA TYR A 71 13.76 2.78 -1.00
C TYR A 71 12.58 3.35 -1.77
N GLY A 72 12.82 3.81 -3.00
CA GLY A 72 11.81 4.41 -3.87
C GLY A 72 12.05 4.14 -5.36
N LEU A 73 11.17 4.67 -6.21
CA LEU A 73 11.37 4.71 -7.65
C LEU A 73 11.84 6.09 -8.08
N ARG A 74 12.70 6.15 -9.10
CA ARG A 74 13.23 7.40 -9.64
C ARG A 74 12.32 7.95 -10.75
N TYR A 75 11.21 8.60 -10.37
CA TYR A 75 10.24 9.11 -11.34
C TYR A 75 10.83 10.24 -12.21
N ARG A 76 10.59 10.16 -13.52
CA ARG A 76 11.12 11.11 -14.50
C ARG A 76 10.30 12.38 -14.56
N TYR A 77 8.98 12.25 -14.58
CA TYR A 77 8.03 13.33 -14.83
C TYR A 77 7.14 13.65 -13.62
N GLY A 78 7.39 13.00 -12.47
CA GLY A 78 6.62 13.23 -11.25
C GLY A 78 5.17 12.83 -11.37
N LEU A 79 4.30 13.54 -10.66
CA LEU A 79 2.85 13.47 -10.87
C LEU A 79 2.48 14.41 -12.02
N PHE A 80 2.58 15.72 -11.79
CA PHE A 80 2.54 16.79 -12.80
C PHE A 80 2.97 18.12 -12.17
N LYS A 81 3.44 19.04 -13.01
CA LYS A 81 3.61 20.45 -12.73
C LYS A 81 2.29 21.17 -12.99
N GLN A 82 1.72 21.77 -11.96
CA GLN A 82 0.48 22.54 -12.07
C GLN A 82 0.72 23.90 -12.74
N ILE A 83 -0.10 24.22 -13.74
CA ILE A 83 -0.21 25.56 -14.31
C ILE A 83 -1.66 26.01 -14.17
N ILE A 84 -1.88 27.27 -13.79
CA ILE A 84 -3.21 27.88 -13.74
C ILE A 84 -3.39 28.78 -14.94
N THR A 85 -4.38 28.45 -15.77
CA THR A 85 -4.80 29.25 -16.91
C THR A 85 -6.20 29.82 -16.67
N LYS A 86 -6.74 30.53 -17.66
CA LYS A 86 -8.14 31.01 -17.62
C LYS A 86 -9.16 29.87 -17.56
N ASP A 87 -8.76 28.66 -17.96
CA ASP A 87 -9.62 27.48 -18.05
C ASP A 87 -9.51 26.60 -16.78
N GLY A 88 -8.67 27.00 -15.82
CA GLY A 88 -8.45 26.28 -14.57
C GLY A 88 -7.05 25.66 -14.51
N GLN A 89 -6.96 24.46 -13.96
CA GLN A 89 -5.71 23.70 -13.88
C GLN A 89 -5.39 23.06 -15.24
N GLU A 90 -4.12 23.10 -15.61
CA GLU A 90 -3.52 22.27 -16.66
C GLU A 90 -2.30 21.51 -16.09
N GLU A 91 -2.15 20.25 -16.49
CA GLU A 91 -1.05 19.37 -16.07
C GLU A 91 0.07 19.32 -17.10
N VAL A 92 1.30 19.61 -16.67
CA VAL A 92 2.50 19.48 -17.50
C VAL A 92 3.48 18.49 -16.87
N ALA A 93 4.21 17.71 -17.67
CA ALA A 93 5.25 16.83 -17.14
C ALA A 93 6.38 17.64 -16.47
N GLU A 94 6.88 17.15 -15.33
CA GLU A 94 8.01 17.78 -14.64
C GLU A 94 9.32 17.62 -15.42
N ASN A 95 10.23 18.59 -15.29
CA ASN A 95 11.48 18.65 -16.06
C ASN A 95 12.75 18.51 -15.22
N TRP A 96 12.63 18.09 -13.95
CA TRP A 96 13.71 18.11 -12.96
C TRP A 96 14.95 17.27 -13.31
N LEU A 97 14.85 16.34 -14.27
CA LEU A 97 15.94 15.47 -14.72
C LEU A 97 16.49 15.79 -16.10
N GLU A 98 16.00 16.82 -16.79
CA GLU A 98 16.50 17.17 -18.13
C GLU A 98 18.01 17.45 -18.16
N MET A 99 18.55 18.02 -17.09
CA MET A 99 19.98 18.32 -16.94
C MET A 99 20.70 17.33 -16.00
N GLY A 100 20.02 16.25 -15.59
CA GLY A 100 20.47 15.37 -14.51
C GLY A 100 20.27 15.97 -13.12
N ASN A 101 20.49 15.15 -12.09
CA ASN A 101 20.35 15.53 -10.69
C ASN A 101 21.74 15.52 -10.03
N PRO A 102 22.24 16.65 -9.50
CA PRO A 102 23.57 16.69 -8.87
C PRO A 102 23.63 15.97 -7.51
N TRP A 103 22.48 15.61 -6.94
CA TRP A 103 22.39 15.02 -5.60
C TRP A 103 22.37 13.50 -5.59
N GLU A 104 22.44 12.85 -6.75
CA GLU A 104 22.40 11.39 -6.85
C GLU A 104 23.71 10.79 -7.37
N ILE A 105 23.94 9.54 -7.01
CA ILE A 105 25.09 8.75 -7.47
C ILE A 105 24.55 7.45 -8.06
N VAL A 106 24.79 7.24 -9.36
CA VAL A 106 24.44 5.98 -10.04
C VAL A 106 25.37 4.87 -9.55
N ARG A 107 24.79 3.71 -9.22
CA ARG A 107 25.52 2.49 -8.84
C ARG A 107 25.35 1.43 -9.93
N ASN A 108 26.19 1.50 -10.95
CA ASN A 108 26.10 0.58 -12.10
C ASN A 108 26.31 -0.90 -11.73
N ASP A 109 27.08 -1.15 -10.66
CA ASP A 109 27.30 -2.47 -10.08
C ASP A 109 26.06 -3.02 -9.33
N VAL A 110 25.18 -2.14 -8.88
CA VAL A 110 23.93 -2.49 -8.18
C VAL A 110 22.78 -2.49 -9.19
N SER A 111 22.61 -3.64 -9.84
CA SER A 111 21.56 -3.88 -10.82
C SER A 111 20.87 -5.22 -10.52
N TYR A 112 19.58 -5.20 -10.23
CA TYR A 112 18.81 -6.42 -9.93
C TYR A 112 17.79 -6.74 -11.04
N PRO A 113 17.66 -8.01 -11.44
CA PRO A 113 16.64 -8.42 -12.38
C PRO A 113 15.25 -8.39 -11.74
N VAL A 114 14.27 -7.88 -12.48
CA VAL A 114 12.84 -7.93 -12.10
C VAL A 114 12.08 -8.55 -13.26
N LYS A 115 11.19 -9.50 -12.94
CA LYS A 115 10.43 -10.29 -13.92
C LYS A 115 8.95 -9.93 -13.88
N PHE A 116 8.29 -10.00 -15.03
CA PHE A 116 6.83 -9.92 -15.16
C PHE A 116 6.30 -11.05 -16.04
N TYR A 117 5.04 -11.41 -15.84
CA TYR A 117 4.36 -12.50 -16.55
C TYR A 117 5.04 -13.85 -16.34
N GLY A 118 5.23 -14.65 -17.39
CA GLY A 118 5.85 -15.96 -17.30
C GLY A 118 4.93 -17.00 -16.66
N LYS A 119 5.52 -18.08 -16.17
CA LYS A 119 4.80 -19.18 -15.52
C LYS A 119 5.66 -19.90 -14.50
N VAL A 120 5.01 -20.60 -13.58
CA VAL A 120 5.67 -21.44 -12.58
C VAL A 120 5.80 -22.86 -13.12
N VAL A 121 6.96 -23.47 -12.92
CA VAL A 121 7.20 -24.89 -13.18
C VAL A 121 7.85 -25.52 -11.96
N GLU A 122 7.65 -26.82 -11.76
CA GLU A 122 8.32 -27.57 -10.71
C GLU A 122 9.62 -28.16 -11.25
N GLY A 123 10.71 -27.96 -10.52
CA GLY A 123 12.04 -28.48 -10.82
C GLY A 123 12.18 -29.95 -10.42
N THR A 124 13.28 -30.57 -10.84
CA THR A 124 13.60 -31.97 -10.49
C THR A 124 13.85 -32.20 -9.01
N ASP A 125 14.15 -31.12 -8.28
CA ASP A 125 14.36 -31.10 -6.83
C ASP A 125 13.09 -30.76 -6.03
N GLY A 126 11.93 -30.68 -6.70
CA GLY A 126 10.64 -30.32 -6.11
C GLY A 126 10.49 -28.82 -5.80
N ARG A 127 11.48 -27.98 -6.13
CA ARG A 127 11.36 -26.53 -5.96
C ARG A 127 10.59 -25.90 -7.11
N LYS A 128 9.86 -24.83 -6.81
CA LYS A 128 9.16 -24.04 -7.82
C LYS A 128 10.12 -23.04 -8.48
N HIS A 129 10.06 -22.95 -9.80
CA HIS A 129 10.84 -22.00 -10.60
C HIS A 129 9.92 -21.12 -11.43
N TRP A 130 10.07 -19.80 -11.31
CA TRP A 130 9.35 -18.83 -12.12
C TRP A 130 10.13 -18.46 -13.38
N ILE A 131 9.68 -18.94 -14.54
CA ILE A 131 10.41 -18.88 -15.81
C ILE A 131 9.65 -18.14 -16.92
N GLY A 132 10.38 -17.77 -17.98
CA GLY A 132 9.84 -17.01 -19.11
C GLY A 132 9.52 -15.56 -18.74
N GLY A 133 8.52 -15.00 -19.42
CA GLY A 133 8.01 -13.65 -19.17
C GLY A 133 8.91 -12.53 -19.70
N GLU A 134 8.60 -11.32 -19.27
CA GLU A 134 9.36 -10.10 -19.54
C GLU A 134 10.38 -9.89 -18.41
N ASN A 135 11.61 -9.51 -18.75
CA ASN A 135 12.67 -9.26 -17.76
C ASN A 135 13.24 -7.85 -17.98
N ILE A 136 13.29 -7.08 -16.90
CA ILE A 136 13.91 -5.76 -16.86
C ILE A 136 15.05 -5.76 -15.83
N LYS A 137 15.84 -4.69 -15.81
CA LYS A 137 16.81 -4.42 -14.75
C LYS A 137 16.42 -3.15 -13.98
N ALA A 138 16.54 -3.21 -12.66
CA ALA A 138 16.43 -2.07 -11.77
C ALA A 138 17.83 -1.64 -11.32
N VAL A 139 18.25 -0.43 -11.70
CA VAL A 139 19.56 0.15 -11.38
C VAL A 139 19.42 1.14 -10.22
N ALA A 140 20.33 1.07 -9.25
CA ALA A 140 20.27 1.94 -8.09
C ALA A 140 20.86 3.34 -8.35
N HIS A 141 20.15 4.36 -7.88
CA HIS A 141 20.58 5.74 -7.78
C HIS A 141 20.50 6.15 -6.30
N ASP A 142 21.65 6.39 -5.67
CA ASP A 142 21.72 6.74 -4.26
C ASP A 142 21.65 8.26 -4.08
N VAL A 143 20.75 8.72 -3.21
CA VAL A 143 20.63 10.11 -2.76
C VAL A 143 21.02 10.18 -1.28
N PRO A 144 22.21 10.72 -0.93
CA PRO A 144 22.65 10.82 0.46
C PRO A 144 21.74 11.71 1.30
N ILE A 145 21.46 11.27 2.54
CA ILE A 145 20.65 12.02 3.52
C ILE A 145 21.53 12.43 4.70
N PRO A 146 22.06 13.67 4.72
CA PRO A 146 22.94 14.13 5.80
C PRO A 146 22.13 14.41 7.08
N GLY A 147 22.56 13.85 8.22
CA GLY A 147 21.98 14.19 9.52
C GLY A 147 22.47 15.53 10.07
N TYR A 148 21.66 16.20 10.87
CA TYR A 148 22.01 17.48 11.49
C TYR A 148 23.07 17.31 12.59
N LYS A 149 24.19 18.06 12.50
CA LYS A 149 25.32 18.03 13.44
C LYS A 149 25.86 16.62 13.73
N THR A 150 25.85 15.74 12.74
CA THR A 150 26.41 14.39 12.84
C THR A 150 27.16 14.00 11.58
N LYS A 151 28.06 13.02 11.69
CA LYS A 151 28.70 12.37 10.53
C LYS A 151 27.80 11.37 9.84
N THR A 152 26.71 10.94 10.50
CA THR A 152 25.77 9.99 9.90
C THR A 152 25.13 10.60 8.66
N ALA A 153 25.37 9.95 7.53
CA ALA A 153 24.69 10.20 6.28
C ALA A 153 24.02 8.88 5.86
N ASN A 154 22.69 8.83 6.02
CA ASN A 154 21.90 7.71 5.55
C ASN A 154 21.68 7.82 4.03
N ASN A 155 20.84 6.96 3.47
CA ASN A 155 20.62 6.89 2.04
C ASN A 155 19.14 6.78 1.68
N LEU A 156 18.74 7.44 0.60
CA LEU A 156 17.55 7.13 -0.18
C LEU A 156 18.01 6.47 -1.48
N ARG A 157 17.78 5.16 -1.61
CA ARG A 157 18.07 4.41 -2.83
C ARG A 157 16.84 4.42 -3.75
N LEU A 158 17.02 4.94 -4.95
CA LEU A 158 15.98 5.04 -5.97
C LEU A 158 16.26 4.07 -7.12
N TRP A 159 15.24 3.34 -7.54
CA TRP A 159 15.33 2.42 -8.66
C TRP A 159 14.96 3.11 -9.96
N SER A 160 15.86 3.04 -10.95
CA SER A 160 15.57 3.35 -12.35
C SER A 160 15.43 2.05 -13.13
N THR A 161 14.40 1.95 -13.97
CA THR A 161 14.06 0.75 -14.75
C THR A 161 14.50 0.90 -16.19
N THR A 162 15.11 -0.14 -16.73
CA THR A 162 15.59 -0.17 -18.12
C THR A 162 15.84 -1.61 -18.57
N VAL A 163 16.26 -1.81 -19.81
CA VAL A 163 16.72 -3.10 -20.38
C VAL A 163 18.14 -2.93 -20.94
N PRO A 164 18.90 -4.02 -21.13
CA PRO A 164 20.17 -3.94 -21.85
C PRO A 164 19.93 -3.51 -23.31
N SER A 165 20.87 -2.76 -23.90
CA SER A 165 20.74 -2.23 -25.27
C SER A 165 20.51 -3.30 -26.34
N GLN A 166 20.94 -4.54 -26.11
CA GLN A 166 20.69 -5.67 -27.01
C GLN A 166 19.20 -5.99 -27.20
N ASN A 167 18.33 -5.50 -26.31
CA ASN A 167 16.87 -5.63 -26.43
C ASN A 167 16.25 -4.62 -27.43
N PHE A 168 17.06 -3.73 -28.02
CA PHE A 168 16.63 -2.88 -29.14
C PHE A 168 16.59 -3.69 -30.43
N ASP A 169 15.43 -3.74 -31.09
CA ASP A 169 15.25 -4.56 -32.31
C ASP A 169 15.72 -3.81 -33.56
N LEU A 170 16.97 -4.05 -33.97
CA LEU A 170 17.55 -3.51 -35.20
C LEU A 170 16.82 -4.01 -36.46
N GLY A 171 16.19 -5.18 -36.43
CA GLY A 171 15.40 -5.70 -37.54
C GLY A 171 14.16 -4.85 -37.78
N ALA A 172 13.39 -4.59 -36.71
CA ALA A 172 12.26 -3.67 -36.76
C ALA A 172 12.68 -2.25 -37.14
N PHE A 173 13.79 -1.76 -36.58
CA PHE A 173 14.31 -0.43 -36.87
C PHE A 173 14.66 -0.26 -38.36
N ASN A 174 15.43 -1.19 -38.93
CA ASN A 174 15.81 -1.16 -40.35
C ASN A 174 14.62 -1.38 -41.30
N ALA A 175 13.55 -2.02 -40.83
CA ALA A 175 12.29 -2.15 -41.56
C ALA A 175 11.40 -0.89 -41.52
N GLY A 176 11.81 0.15 -40.77
CA GLY A 176 11.07 1.41 -40.60
C GLY A 176 10.04 1.41 -39.46
N ASP A 177 9.89 0.29 -38.74
CA ASP A 177 9.00 0.18 -37.58
C ASP A 177 9.73 0.57 -36.29
N HIS A 178 9.96 1.88 -36.15
CA HIS A 178 10.75 2.43 -35.04
C HIS A 178 10.06 2.29 -33.68
N ALA A 179 8.72 2.27 -33.64
CA ALA A 179 7.97 2.10 -32.39
C ALA A 179 8.19 0.69 -31.82
N LYS A 180 8.07 -0.33 -32.67
CA LYS A 180 8.38 -1.71 -32.31
C LYS A 180 9.85 -1.90 -31.91
N ALA A 181 10.77 -1.25 -32.63
CA ALA A 181 12.20 -1.30 -32.28
C ALA A 181 12.50 -0.86 -30.84
N ASN A 182 11.74 0.13 -30.34
CA ASN A 182 11.90 0.71 -29.02
C ASN A 182 10.94 0.16 -27.95
N GLU A 183 10.07 -0.80 -28.30
CA GLU A 183 8.99 -1.28 -27.43
C GLU A 183 9.51 -1.81 -26.09
N ALA A 184 10.57 -2.63 -26.11
CA ALA A 184 11.16 -3.19 -24.90
C ALA A 184 11.76 -2.12 -23.96
N HIS A 185 12.35 -1.07 -24.53
CA HIS A 185 12.90 0.04 -23.76
C HIS A 185 11.77 0.86 -23.12
N LEU A 186 10.76 1.22 -23.91
CA LEU A 186 9.59 1.96 -23.41
C LEU A 186 8.86 1.20 -22.30
N ASN A 187 8.68 -0.12 -22.44
CA ASN A 187 7.99 -0.94 -21.44
C ASN A 187 8.71 -0.98 -20.08
N ALA A 188 10.04 -0.95 -20.08
CA ALA A 188 10.82 -0.84 -18.86
C ALA A 188 10.78 0.59 -18.31
N GLU A 189 11.15 1.58 -19.13
CA GLU A 189 11.32 2.97 -18.71
C GLU A 189 10.00 3.59 -18.20
N LYS A 190 8.85 3.21 -18.78
CA LYS A 190 7.54 3.75 -18.38
C LYS A 190 7.17 3.47 -16.94
N ILE A 191 7.73 2.45 -16.31
CA ILE A 191 7.56 2.16 -14.87
C ILE A 191 8.04 3.36 -14.03
N CYS A 192 9.10 4.03 -14.46
CA CYS A 192 9.66 5.21 -13.78
C CYS A 192 9.26 6.53 -14.45
N HIS A 193 8.26 6.57 -15.34
CA HIS A 193 7.85 7.85 -15.95
C HIS A 193 7.05 8.72 -14.99
N VAL A 194 5.86 8.27 -14.60
CA VAL A 194 4.88 9.06 -13.84
C VAL A 194 4.57 8.38 -12.51
N LEU A 195 4.46 9.17 -11.44
CA LEU A 195 3.95 8.75 -10.15
C LEU A 195 2.42 8.61 -10.24
N TYR A 196 1.89 7.46 -9.82
CA TYR A 196 0.44 7.19 -9.82
C TYR A 196 -0.18 7.36 -11.21
N PRO A 197 0.30 6.60 -12.21
CA PRO A 197 -0.30 6.64 -13.54
C PRO A 197 -1.78 6.24 -13.46
N GLY A 198 -2.64 6.94 -14.20
CA GLY A 198 -4.08 6.69 -14.20
C GLY A 198 -4.41 5.23 -14.48
N ASP A 199 -5.26 4.64 -13.64
CA ASP A 199 -5.51 3.20 -13.55
C ASP A 199 -6.97 2.81 -13.86
N GLU A 200 -7.74 3.71 -14.49
CA GLU A 200 -9.07 3.36 -14.99
C GLU A 200 -8.99 2.24 -16.06
N SER A 201 -7.92 2.26 -16.85
CA SER A 201 -7.63 1.24 -17.88
C SER A 201 -6.89 0.01 -17.33
N SER A 202 -7.02 -1.14 -18.00
CA SER A 202 -6.28 -2.35 -17.65
C SER A 202 -4.75 -2.19 -17.78
N GLU A 203 -4.28 -1.48 -18.79
CA GLU A 203 -2.85 -1.14 -18.95
C GLU A 203 -2.33 -0.27 -17.81
N GLY A 204 -3.11 0.72 -17.38
CA GLY A 204 -2.81 1.56 -16.22
C GLY A 204 -2.68 0.74 -14.93
N LYS A 205 -3.66 -0.15 -14.69
CA LYS A 205 -3.62 -1.12 -13.57
C LYS A 205 -2.36 -2.00 -13.61
N ILE A 206 -2.02 -2.56 -14.77
CA ILE A 206 -0.80 -3.38 -14.94
C ILE A 206 0.45 -2.55 -14.65
N LEU A 207 0.55 -1.32 -15.18
CA LEU A 207 1.70 -0.44 -14.95
C LEU A 207 1.88 -0.11 -13.47
N ARG A 208 0.78 0.21 -12.79
CA ARG A 208 0.75 0.50 -11.36
C ARG A 208 1.20 -0.70 -10.52
N LEU A 209 0.77 -1.92 -10.87
CA LEU A 209 1.24 -3.15 -10.23
C LEU A 209 2.72 -3.46 -10.55
N LYS A 210 3.18 -3.20 -11.80
CA LYS A 210 4.59 -3.30 -12.18
C LYS A 210 5.48 -2.34 -11.36
N GLN A 211 5.02 -1.12 -11.10
CA GLN A 211 5.72 -0.16 -10.24
C GLN A 211 5.92 -0.69 -8.82
N GLN A 212 4.84 -1.15 -8.19
CA GLN A 212 4.89 -1.71 -6.84
C GLN A 212 5.81 -2.93 -6.78
N TYR A 213 5.66 -3.88 -7.71
CA TYR A 213 6.48 -5.08 -7.72
C TYR A 213 7.97 -4.78 -7.94
N THR A 214 8.27 -3.85 -8.84
CA THR A 214 9.66 -3.41 -9.08
C THR A 214 10.29 -2.87 -7.81
N LEU A 215 9.58 -1.98 -7.10
CA LEU A 215 10.05 -1.43 -5.84
C LEU A 215 10.30 -2.54 -4.82
N CYS A 216 9.36 -3.46 -4.63
CA CYS A 216 9.49 -4.54 -3.66
C CYS A 216 10.64 -5.50 -4.01
N SER A 217 10.68 -6.00 -5.25
CA SER A 217 11.65 -7.01 -5.65
C SER A 217 13.08 -6.48 -5.69
N ALA A 218 13.33 -5.32 -6.30
CA ALA A 218 14.68 -4.76 -6.36
C ALA A 218 15.19 -4.41 -4.95
N SER A 219 14.34 -3.85 -4.09
CA SER A 219 14.72 -3.49 -2.72
C SER A 219 15.01 -4.72 -1.86
N LEU A 220 14.17 -5.76 -1.90
CA LEU A 220 14.38 -6.97 -1.12
C LEU A 220 15.61 -7.75 -1.58
N GLN A 221 15.86 -7.82 -2.90
CA GLN A 221 17.09 -8.42 -3.42
C GLN A 221 18.34 -7.69 -2.90
N ASP A 222 18.31 -6.34 -2.85
CA ASP A 222 19.41 -5.55 -2.30
C ASP A 222 19.60 -5.70 -0.79
N ILE A 223 18.49 -5.74 -0.04
CA ILE A 223 18.51 -5.99 1.41
C ILE A 223 19.13 -7.35 1.70
N ILE A 224 18.71 -8.39 0.97
CA ILE A 224 19.25 -9.75 1.10
C ILE A 224 20.74 -9.76 0.75
N SER A 225 21.14 -9.17 -0.38
CA SER A 225 22.56 -9.08 -0.76
C SER A 225 23.43 -8.44 0.34
N ARG A 226 22.92 -7.38 0.96
CA ARG A 226 23.60 -6.70 2.09
C ARG A 226 23.66 -7.56 3.35
N PHE A 227 22.62 -8.33 3.64
CA PHE A 227 22.62 -9.26 4.75
C PHE A 227 23.66 -10.38 4.54
N GLU A 228 23.65 -11.01 3.38
CA GLU A 228 24.56 -12.12 3.05
C GLU A 228 26.03 -11.66 3.06
N SER A 229 26.33 -10.53 2.43
CA SER A 229 27.69 -9.97 2.41
C SER A 229 28.23 -9.59 3.80
N ARG A 230 27.36 -9.16 4.72
CA ARG A 230 27.74 -8.84 6.10
C ARG A 230 27.85 -10.07 6.99
N ALA A 231 27.04 -11.09 6.75
CA ALA A 231 27.07 -12.33 7.51
C ALA A 231 28.30 -13.19 7.16
N GLY A 232 28.75 -13.16 5.90
CA GLY A 232 29.90 -13.93 5.43
C GLY A 232 29.71 -15.43 5.67
N ASP A 233 30.75 -16.09 6.17
CA ASP A 233 30.71 -17.54 6.43
C ASP A 233 29.74 -17.93 7.57
N SER A 234 29.36 -16.98 8.43
CA SER A 234 28.42 -17.21 9.55
C SER A 234 26.94 -17.01 9.18
N LEU A 235 26.59 -17.17 7.90
CA LEU A 235 25.24 -16.93 7.39
C LEU A 235 24.23 -17.89 8.01
N ASN A 236 23.28 -17.32 8.75
CA ASN A 236 22.10 -18.01 9.27
C ASN A 236 20.84 -17.19 9.03
N TRP A 237 19.86 -17.74 8.32
CA TRP A 237 18.63 -17.04 7.94
C TRP A 237 17.72 -16.69 9.13
N GLU A 238 17.81 -17.41 10.25
CA GLU A 238 17.07 -17.04 11.46
C GLU A 238 17.54 -15.70 12.07
N ASP A 239 18.75 -15.25 11.73
CA ASP A 239 19.23 -13.93 12.16
C ASP A 239 18.62 -12.80 11.33
N PHE A 240 18.03 -13.08 10.17
CA PHE A 240 17.50 -12.08 9.24
C PHE A 240 16.56 -11.06 9.92
N PRO A 241 15.48 -11.46 10.63
CA PRO A 241 14.59 -10.49 11.29
C PRO A 241 15.24 -9.75 12.47
N SER A 242 16.39 -10.21 12.99
CA SER A 242 17.16 -9.48 14.01
C SER A 242 18.07 -8.40 13.40
N LYS A 243 18.32 -8.47 12.09
CA LYS A 243 19.21 -7.57 11.34
C LYS A 243 18.47 -6.68 10.35
N VAL A 244 17.25 -7.06 9.99
CA VAL A 244 16.45 -6.41 8.94
C VAL A 244 15.05 -6.13 9.47
N ALA A 245 14.61 -4.90 9.26
CA ALA A 245 13.21 -4.50 9.42
C ALA A 245 12.75 -3.80 8.13
N VAL A 246 11.60 -4.23 7.60
CA VAL A 246 10.99 -3.68 6.37
C VAL A 246 9.68 -3.01 6.73
N GLN A 247 9.64 -1.69 6.65
CA GLN A 247 8.43 -0.91 6.88
C GLN A 247 7.67 -0.70 5.56
N MET A 248 6.44 -1.18 5.50
CA MET A 248 5.50 -0.91 4.43
C MET A 248 4.73 0.38 4.73
N ASN A 249 5.01 1.42 3.93
CA ASN A 249 4.32 2.71 4.03
C ASN A 249 3.09 2.70 3.12
N ASP A 250 1.91 2.53 3.72
CA ASP A 250 0.67 2.17 3.04
C ASP A 250 0.71 0.74 2.42
N THR A 251 -0.26 0.42 1.56
CA THR A 251 -0.47 -0.87 0.89
C THR A 251 0.33 -1.01 -0.41
N HIS A 252 0.87 0.07 -0.96
CA HIS A 252 1.65 -0.01 -2.19
C HIS A 252 2.81 -1.03 -2.16
N PRO A 253 3.57 -1.22 -1.06
CA PRO A 253 4.63 -2.22 -0.99
C PRO A 253 4.18 -3.57 -0.39
N THR A 254 2.87 -3.89 -0.36
CA THR A 254 2.37 -5.19 0.15
C THR A 254 3.07 -6.39 -0.49
N LEU A 255 3.44 -6.29 -1.77
CA LEU A 255 4.15 -7.35 -2.49
C LEU A 255 5.51 -7.73 -1.89
N CYS A 256 6.05 -6.94 -0.94
CA CYS A 256 7.20 -7.36 -0.14
C CYS A 256 6.97 -8.69 0.57
N ILE A 257 5.75 -8.95 1.06
CA ILE A 257 5.43 -10.19 1.80
C ILE A 257 5.61 -11.43 0.89
N PRO A 258 4.87 -11.57 -0.24
CA PRO A 258 5.03 -12.73 -1.09
C PRO A 258 6.37 -12.76 -1.84
N GLU A 259 7.00 -11.61 -2.12
CA GLU A 259 8.33 -11.60 -2.74
C GLU A 259 9.44 -12.08 -1.80
N LEU A 260 9.40 -11.72 -0.51
CA LEU A 260 10.34 -12.23 0.47
C LEU A 260 10.18 -13.74 0.63
N MET A 261 8.94 -14.22 0.76
CA MET A 261 8.63 -15.66 0.75
C MET A 261 9.19 -16.36 -0.49
N ARG A 262 8.98 -15.77 -1.68
CA ARG A 262 9.49 -16.32 -2.94
C ARG A 262 11.01 -16.44 -2.94
N ILE A 263 11.73 -15.40 -2.53
CA ILE A 263 13.21 -15.44 -2.53
C ILE A 263 13.70 -16.49 -1.53
N LEU A 264 13.16 -16.48 -0.30
CA LEU A 264 13.58 -17.41 0.76
C LEU A 264 13.32 -18.88 0.36
N MET A 265 12.17 -19.18 -0.23
CA MET A 265 11.84 -20.55 -0.63
C MET A 265 12.49 -20.95 -1.96
N ASP A 266 12.22 -20.22 -3.03
CA ASP A 266 12.57 -20.65 -4.39
C ASP A 266 14.07 -20.48 -4.67
N ILE A 267 14.73 -19.49 -4.05
CA ILE A 267 16.16 -19.19 -4.27
C ILE A 267 17.02 -19.75 -3.13
N LYS A 268 16.63 -19.52 -1.87
CA LYS A 268 17.44 -19.91 -0.71
C LYS A 268 17.09 -21.31 -0.17
N GLY A 269 15.99 -21.92 -0.64
CA GLY A 269 15.64 -23.30 -0.31
C GLY A 269 15.05 -23.49 1.09
N LEU A 270 14.60 -22.43 1.74
CA LEU A 270 13.94 -22.51 3.05
C LEU A 270 12.58 -23.17 2.95
N SER A 271 12.16 -23.86 4.00
CA SER A 271 10.79 -24.38 4.09
C SER A 271 9.78 -23.23 4.22
N TRP A 272 8.50 -23.51 3.95
CA TRP A 272 7.43 -22.52 4.11
C TRP A 272 7.41 -21.91 5.52
N ASN A 273 7.50 -22.75 6.57
CA ASN A 273 7.33 -22.28 7.94
C ASN A 273 8.52 -21.42 8.40
N GLU A 274 9.75 -21.77 8.00
CA GLU A 274 10.95 -20.95 8.26
C GLU A 274 10.84 -19.61 7.53
N ALA A 275 10.54 -19.64 6.23
CA ALA A 275 10.38 -18.43 5.42
C ALA A 275 9.26 -17.52 5.94
N TRP A 276 8.13 -18.10 6.35
CA TRP A 276 6.99 -17.35 6.91
C TRP A 276 7.33 -16.71 8.25
N SER A 277 7.97 -17.45 9.15
CA SER A 277 8.45 -16.95 10.44
C SER A 277 9.42 -15.78 10.28
N ILE A 278 10.35 -15.87 9.33
CA ILE A 278 11.26 -14.77 8.99
C ILE A 278 10.48 -13.58 8.43
N THR A 279 9.57 -13.82 7.49
CA THR A 279 8.79 -12.77 6.81
C THR A 279 7.93 -11.98 7.79
N GLU A 280 7.17 -12.67 8.64
CA GLU A 280 6.28 -12.02 9.62
C GLU A 280 7.06 -11.13 10.58
N ARG A 281 8.21 -11.61 11.09
CA ARG A 281 9.07 -10.87 12.02
C ARG A 281 9.88 -9.75 11.36
N THR A 282 10.01 -9.75 10.03
CA THR A 282 10.76 -8.71 9.29
C THR A 282 9.86 -7.55 8.89
N VAL A 283 8.61 -7.82 8.52
CA VAL A 283 7.73 -6.84 7.89
C VAL A 283 6.80 -6.17 8.91
N ALA A 284 6.59 -4.87 8.77
CA ALA A 284 5.57 -4.12 9.51
C ALA A 284 4.81 -3.16 8.58
N TYR A 285 3.57 -2.81 8.94
CA TYR A 285 2.64 -2.04 8.11
C TYR A 285 2.19 -0.74 8.82
N THR A 286 2.28 0.39 8.11
CA THR A 286 1.64 1.65 8.52
C THR A 286 0.47 1.96 7.59
N ASN A 287 -0.71 2.11 8.17
CA ASN A 287 -1.94 2.51 7.48
C ASN A 287 -2.15 4.03 7.61
N HIS A 288 -2.53 4.68 6.51
CA HIS A 288 -2.86 6.12 6.46
C HIS A 288 -4.33 6.38 6.08
N THR A 289 -5.15 5.33 6.02
CA THR A 289 -6.47 5.35 5.39
C THR A 289 -7.56 4.97 6.38
N VAL A 290 -8.52 5.87 6.55
CA VAL A 290 -9.68 5.66 7.42
C VAL A 290 -10.81 4.93 6.71
N LEU A 291 -10.99 5.16 5.41
CA LEU A 291 -12.10 4.60 4.62
C LEU A 291 -11.77 3.18 4.16
N PRO A 292 -12.51 2.13 4.60
CA PRO A 292 -12.26 0.75 4.18
C PRO A 292 -12.35 0.54 2.66
N GLU A 293 -13.17 1.32 1.97
CA GLU A 293 -13.33 1.33 0.52
C GLU A 293 -12.11 1.88 -0.22
N ALA A 294 -11.30 2.72 0.41
CA ALA A 294 -10.09 3.29 -0.18
C ALA A 294 -8.85 2.37 -0.01
N LEU A 295 -9.02 1.18 0.57
CA LEU A 295 -7.96 0.19 0.70
C LEU A 295 -7.75 -0.56 -0.62
N GLU A 296 -6.49 -0.61 -1.07
CA GLU A 296 -6.11 -1.14 -2.37
C GLU A 296 -6.59 -2.58 -2.61
N LYS A 297 -7.24 -2.77 -3.76
CA LYS A 297 -7.80 -4.03 -4.25
C LYS A 297 -7.32 -4.28 -5.67
N TRP A 298 -6.87 -5.50 -5.94
CA TRP A 298 -6.47 -5.91 -7.29
C TRP A 298 -7.37 -7.00 -7.83
N SER A 299 -7.65 -6.94 -9.14
CA SER A 299 -8.19 -8.11 -9.85
C SER A 299 -7.20 -9.27 -9.72
N LEU A 300 -7.70 -10.41 -9.24
CA LEU A 300 -6.92 -11.63 -9.13
C LEU A 300 -6.42 -12.10 -10.50
N ASP A 301 -7.20 -11.92 -11.56
CA ASP A 301 -6.82 -12.32 -12.92
C ASP A 301 -5.64 -11.48 -13.46
N ILE A 302 -5.63 -10.16 -13.19
CA ILE A 302 -4.49 -9.29 -13.53
C ILE A 302 -3.24 -9.74 -12.76
N MET A 303 -3.36 -9.95 -11.45
CA MET A 303 -2.24 -10.36 -10.61
C MET A 303 -1.73 -11.77 -10.98
N GLN A 304 -2.61 -12.71 -11.27
CA GLN A 304 -2.27 -14.08 -11.69
C GLN A 304 -1.51 -14.07 -13.01
N LYS A 305 -1.91 -13.21 -13.96
CA LYS A 305 -1.23 -13.08 -15.25
C LYS A 305 0.15 -12.43 -15.08
N LEU A 306 0.25 -11.37 -14.26
CA LEU A 306 1.48 -10.60 -14.11
C LEU A 306 2.50 -11.24 -13.16
N LEU A 307 2.03 -11.84 -12.06
CA LEU A 307 2.83 -12.34 -10.93
C LEU A 307 2.30 -13.72 -10.49
N PRO A 308 2.34 -14.74 -11.37
CA PRO A 308 1.72 -16.04 -11.09
C PRO A 308 2.29 -16.72 -9.85
N ARG A 309 3.60 -16.58 -9.60
CA ARG A 309 4.24 -17.18 -8.42
C ARG A 309 3.79 -16.53 -7.11
N HIS A 310 3.56 -15.22 -7.13
CA HIS A 310 3.10 -14.49 -5.95
C HIS A 310 1.67 -14.86 -5.60
N VAL A 311 0.81 -15.11 -6.59
CA VAL A 311 -0.56 -15.58 -6.32
C VAL A 311 -0.55 -16.95 -5.66
N GLU A 312 0.26 -17.92 -6.12
CA GLU A 312 0.36 -19.23 -5.44
C GLU A 312 0.78 -19.11 -3.96
N ILE A 313 1.67 -18.15 -3.67
CA ILE A 313 2.10 -17.85 -2.29
C ILE A 313 0.94 -17.22 -1.51
N ILE A 314 0.23 -16.26 -2.09
CA ILE A 314 -0.93 -15.59 -1.46
C ILE A 314 -2.06 -16.58 -1.18
N GLU A 315 -2.36 -17.51 -2.09
CA GLU A 315 -3.33 -18.58 -1.90
C GLU A 315 -2.97 -19.43 -0.67
N THR A 316 -1.69 -19.78 -0.52
CA THR A 316 -1.20 -20.54 0.64
C THR A 316 -1.29 -19.73 1.95
N ILE A 317 -1.03 -18.42 1.89
CA ILE A 317 -1.20 -17.51 3.04
C ILE A 317 -2.67 -17.45 3.46
N ASP A 318 -3.58 -17.27 2.51
CA ASP A 318 -5.02 -17.16 2.77
C ASP A 318 -5.59 -18.48 3.31
N GLU A 319 -5.17 -19.62 2.78
CA GLU A 319 -5.54 -20.93 3.33
C GLU A 319 -5.12 -21.09 4.80
N LYS A 320 -3.86 -20.75 5.12
CA LYS A 320 -3.35 -20.81 6.50
C LYS A 320 -4.08 -19.83 7.42
N LEU A 321 -4.37 -18.62 6.94
CA LEU A 321 -5.19 -17.65 7.66
C LEU A 321 -6.56 -18.24 8.00
N MET A 322 -7.27 -18.78 7.01
CA MET A 322 -8.60 -19.34 7.22
C MET A 322 -8.58 -20.52 8.21
N ASN A 323 -7.58 -21.39 8.13
CA ASN A 323 -7.42 -22.48 9.11
C ASN A 323 -7.17 -21.96 10.54
N ASN A 324 -6.43 -20.86 10.69
CA ASN A 324 -6.23 -20.19 11.99
C ASN A 324 -7.53 -19.56 12.51
N ILE A 325 -8.34 -18.97 11.64
CA ILE A 325 -9.67 -18.43 11.98
C ILE A 325 -10.58 -19.57 12.47
N VAL A 326 -10.63 -20.68 11.74
CA VAL A 326 -11.41 -21.88 12.14
C VAL A 326 -10.95 -22.40 13.50
N SER A 327 -9.64 -22.44 13.75
CA SER A 327 -9.09 -22.91 15.02
C SER A 327 -9.42 -21.98 16.19
N LYS A 328 -9.46 -20.65 15.96
CA LYS A 328 -9.74 -19.66 17.00
C LYS A 328 -11.22 -19.50 17.32
N TYR A 329 -12.09 -19.50 16.30
CA TYR A 329 -13.52 -19.24 16.46
C TYR A 329 -14.38 -20.52 16.47
N GLY A 330 -13.81 -21.66 16.08
CA GLY A 330 -14.48 -22.96 16.06
C GLY A 330 -15.45 -23.15 14.90
N THR A 331 -16.15 -24.29 14.91
CA THR A 331 -17.08 -24.72 13.84
C THR A 331 -18.53 -24.83 14.32
N ALA A 332 -18.81 -24.47 15.58
CA ALA A 332 -20.15 -24.57 16.16
C ALA A 332 -21.08 -23.45 15.66
N ASP A 333 -20.59 -22.21 15.64
CA ASP A 333 -21.30 -21.05 15.09
C ASP A 333 -20.80 -20.74 13.68
N ILE A 334 -21.41 -21.40 12.69
CA ILE A 334 -21.08 -21.22 11.28
C ILE A 334 -21.39 -19.80 10.78
N SER A 335 -22.37 -19.12 11.38
CA SER A 335 -22.72 -17.75 11.00
C SER A 335 -21.61 -16.77 11.40
N LEU A 336 -21.12 -16.87 12.65
CA LEU A 336 -19.97 -16.11 13.13
C LEU A 336 -18.72 -16.41 12.30
N LEU A 337 -18.45 -17.69 12.04
CA LEU A 337 -17.30 -18.10 11.23
C LEU A 337 -17.36 -17.51 9.81
N LYS A 338 -18.55 -17.53 9.17
CA LYS A 338 -18.79 -16.93 7.85
C LYS A 338 -18.49 -15.43 7.84
N GLN A 339 -18.91 -14.70 8.87
CA GLN A 339 -18.60 -13.27 9.01
C GLN A 339 -17.09 -13.03 9.18
N LYS A 340 -16.44 -13.77 10.08
CA LYS A 340 -14.99 -13.63 10.34
C LYS A 340 -14.14 -13.95 9.12
N LEU A 341 -14.51 -14.98 8.35
CA LEU A 341 -13.87 -15.29 7.07
C LEU A 341 -14.07 -14.15 6.06
N LYS A 342 -15.29 -13.61 5.93
CA LYS A 342 -15.56 -12.47 5.03
C LYS A 342 -14.72 -11.24 5.38
N ASP A 343 -14.59 -10.92 6.65
CA ASP A 343 -13.84 -9.73 7.09
C ASP A 343 -12.34 -9.87 6.80
N MET A 344 -11.77 -11.04 7.09
CA MET A 344 -10.31 -11.25 7.12
C MET A 344 -9.72 -11.85 5.84
N ARG A 345 -10.52 -12.47 4.95
CA ARG A 345 -10.00 -13.08 3.71
C ARG A 345 -9.16 -12.12 2.88
N ILE A 346 -8.06 -12.64 2.35
CA ILE A 346 -7.18 -11.93 1.42
C ILE A 346 -7.73 -12.06 0.00
N LEU A 347 -8.13 -13.27 -0.40
CA LEU A 347 -8.73 -13.55 -1.69
C LEU A 347 -10.25 -13.54 -1.55
N ASP A 348 -10.87 -12.46 -2.00
CA ASP A 348 -12.33 -12.30 -1.95
C ASP A 348 -12.99 -12.84 -3.22
N ASN A 349 -14.18 -13.41 -3.05
CA ASN A 349 -14.94 -14.11 -4.09
C ASN A 349 -14.14 -15.22 -4.82
N VAL A 350 -13.41 -16.05 -4.09
CA VAL A 350 -12.72 -17.24 -4.60
C VAL A 350 -13.28 -18.49 -3.92
N ASP A 351 -13.23 -19.64 -4.58
CA ASP A 351 -13.57 -20.93 -3.96
C ASP A 351 -12.78 -21.13 -2.66
N LEU A 352 -13.46 -21.61 -1.61
CA LEU A 352 -12.78 -21.91 -0.36
C LEU A 352 -11.89 -23.16 -0.51
N PRO A 353 -10.73 -23.20 0.14
CA PRO A 353 -9.91 -24.40 0.21
C PRO A 353 -10.72 -25.59 0.74
N ALA A 354 -10.41 -26.79 0.26
CA ALA A 354 -11.16 -28.00 0.61
C ALA A 354 -11.20 -28.28 2.13
N SER A 355 -10.21 -27.81 2.90
CA SER A 355 -10.22 -27.91 4.37
C SER A 355 -11.36 -27.11 5.01
N VAL A 356 -11.66 -25.93 4.47
CA VAL A 356 -12.66 -25.00 5.02
C VAL A 356 -14.02 -25.21 4.37
N ALA A 357 -14.08 -25.49 3.07
CA ALA A 357 -15.33 -25.70 2.33
C ALA A 357 -16.21 -26.81 2.93
N LYS A 358 -15.60 -27.87 3.49
CA LYS A 358 -16.31 -28.98 4.16
C LYS A 358 -17.21 -28.54 5.31
N LEU A 359 -16.89 -27.41 5.96
CA LEU A 359 -17.68 -26.87 7.08
C LEU A 359 -19.00 -26.23 6.63
N PHE A 360 -19.17 -26.00 5.33
CA PHE A 360 -20.31 -25.31 4.74
C PHE A 360 -21.21 -26.23 3.92
N ILE A 361 -21.09 -27.55 4.09
CA ILE A 361 -21.98 -28.53 3.47
C ILE A 361 -23.25 -28.63 4.31
N LYS A 362 -24.42 -28.34 3.72
CA LYS A 362 -25.73 -28.40 4.38
C LYS A 362 -26.61 -29.49 3.78
N PRO A 363 -27.53 -30.11 4.55
CA PRO A 363 -28.58 -30.97 3.99
C PRO A 363 -29.55 -30.11 3.16
N LYS A 364 -29.95 -30.59 1.98
CA LYS A 364 -30.93 -29.88 1.11
C LYS A 364 -32.33 -29.96 1.71
N GLU A 365 -32.91 -28.82 2.09
CA GLU A 365 -34.32 -28.76 2.47
C GLU A 365 -35.23 -28.93 1.22
N LYS A 366 -36.21 -29.84 1.30
CA LYS A 366 -37.23 -30.03 0.24
C LYS A 366 -38.03 -28.74 0.09
N LYS A 367 -37.89 -28.01 -1.02
CA LYS A 367 -38.85 -26.97 -1.42
C LYS A 367 -40.21 -27.65 -1.63
N GLY A 368 -41.14 -27.45 -0.70
CA GLY A 368 -42.54 -27.83 -0.87
C GLY A 368 -43.13 -27.10 -2.08
N LYS A 369 -43.62 -27.86 -3.07
CA LYS A 369 -44.46 -27.32 -4.15
C LYS A 369 -45.75 -26.80 -3.52
N LEU A 370 -45.87 -25.48 -3.37
CA LEU A 370 -47.19 -24.84 -3.36
C LEU A 370 -47.62 -24.72 -4.83
N LEU A 371 -48.50 -25.62 -5.24
CA LEU A 371 -49.27 -25.50 -6.49
C LEU A 371 -50.25 -24.34 -6.31
N VAL A 372 -49.98 -23.21 -6.95
CA VAL A 372 -51.02 -22.22 -7.27
C VAL A 372 -51.40 -22.51 -8.73
N GLU A 373 -52.47 -23.28 -8.91
CA GLU A 373 -53.13 -23.39 -10.22
C GLU A 373 -53.94 -22.12 -10.47
N SER A 374 -53.56 -21.44 -11.54
CA SER A 374 -54.26 -20.35 -12.19
C SER A 374 -55.61 -20.80 -12.75
N LEU A 375 -56.69 -20.11 -12.40
CA LEU A 375 -57.99 -20.21 -13.06
C LEU A 375 -58.46 -18.82 -13.48
N GLU A 376 -58.40 -18.56 -14.79
CA GLU A 376 -59.27 -17.62 -15.49
C GLU A 376 -59.82 -18.31 -16.75
N SER A 377 -61.12 -18.61 -16.77
CA SER A 377 -62.03 -18.25 -17.87
C SER A 377 -63.49 -18.70 -17.63
N ILE A 378 -64.37 -17.70 -17.42
CA ILE A 378 -65.62 -17.42 -18.16
C ILE A 378 -66.84 -18.38 -18.09
N ALA A 379 -67.88 -17.86 -17.41
CA ALA A 379 -69.32 -17.70 -17.76
C ALA A 379 -70.39 -18.81 -17.66
N GLU A 380 -71.59 -18.30 -17.30
CA GLU A 380 -72.97 -18.85 -17.34
C GLU A 380 -73.30 -19.92 -16.28
N GLY A 381 -74.43 -19.92 -15.56
CA GLY A 381 -75.68 -19.17 -15.57
C GLY A 381 -76.72 -20.01 -14.83
N ASP A 382 -77.34 -19.43 -13.80
CA ASP A 382 -78.64 -19.69 -13.17
C ASP A 382 -79.27 -21.09 -12.91
N GLU A 383 -79.80 -21.16 -11.67
CA GLU A 383 -81.08 -21.75 -11.22
C GLU A 383 -81.28 -23.28 -11.02
N LYS A 384 -81.53 -23.62 -9.74
CA LYS A 384 -82.82 -24.11 -9.15
C LYS A 384 -82.88 -25.51 -8.49
N THR A 385 -83.39 -25.45 -7.24
CA THR A 385 -84.31 -26.37 -6.49
C THR A 385 -83.81 -27.75 -6.05
N GLU A 386 -83.77 -28.01 -4.73
CA GLU A 386 -84.72 -28.81 -3.91
C GLU A 386 -84.60 -30.33 -4.19
N SER A 387 -84.51 -31.27 -3.25
CA SER A 387 -85.13 -31.41 -1.93
C SER A 387 -84.52 -32.61 -1.14
N GLN A 388 -84.67 -32.55 0.20
CA GLN A 388 -85.06 -33.62 1.15
C GLN A 388 -84.14 -34.84 1.40
N GLU A 389 -83.68 -35.00 2.66
CA GLU A 389 -84.15 -35.98 3.69
C GLU A 389 -83.56 -37.39 3.48
N GLU A 390 -83.28 -38.25 4.45
CA GLU A 390 -82.95 -38.23 5.88
C GLU A 390 -82.54 -39.71 6.19
N GLU A 391 -82.04 -39.97 7.40
CA GLU A 391 -81.87 -41.28 8.07
C GLU A 391 -80.59 -42.11 7.76
N ASN A 392 -79.63 -42.30 8.69
CA ASN A 392 -79.65 -43.07 9.97
C ASN A 392 -80.04 -44.56 9.76
N ILE A 393 -79.43 -45.60 10.35
CA ILE A 393 -78.43 -45.79 11.41
C ILE A 393 -78.17 -47.31 11.53
N LEU A 394 -76.94 -47.72 11.94
CA LEU A 394 -76.54 -49.00 12.59
C LEU A 394 -76.77 -50.31 11.79
N SER A 395 -76.09 -51.44 11.97
CA SER A 395 -74.97 -52.01 12.74
C SER A 395 -74.78 -53.41 12.10
N GLU A 396 -73.62 -54.05 12.06
CA GLU A 396 -73.23 -55.10 13.02
C GLU A 396 -71.97 -55.82 12.52
N THR A 397 -71.22 -56.28 13.52
CA THR A 397 -70.07 -57.18 13.56
C THR A 397 -70.24 -58.55 12.89
N ALA A 398 -69.14 -59.11 12.36
CA ALA A 398 -68.87 -60.56 12.42
C ALA A 398 -67.38 -60.89 12.26
N GLU A 399 -66.86 -61.66 13.22
CA GLU A 399 -65.57 -62.36 13.19
C GLU A 399 -65.62 -63.63 12.31
N LYS A 400 -64.50 -64.01 11.65
CA LYS A 400 -63.65 -65.18 12.02
C LYS A 400 -62.65 -65.63 10.94
N LYS A 401 -61.41 -65.83 11.44
CA LYS A 401 -60.45 -66.93 11.19
C LYS A 401 -59.76 -67.11 9.82
N GLY A 402 -58.43 -66.99 9.85
CA GLY A 402 -57.55 -68.17 9.73
C GLY A 402 -56.45 -68.15 8.67
N GLY A 403 -55.17 -68.19 9.10
CA GLY A 403 -54.17 -69.09 8.51
C GLY A 403 -52.97 -68.50 7.75
N SER A 404 -51.78 -68.68 8.35
CA SER A 404 -50.42 -68.93 7.82
C SER A 404 -49.59 -67.82 7.13
N ASP A 405 -48.57 -67.38 7.88
CA ASP A 405 -47.13 -67.28 7.57
C ASP A 405 -46.67 -67.04 6.11
N SER A 406 -46.04 -65.88 5.89
CA SER A 406 -44.67 -65.79 5.38
C SER A 406 -44.10 -64.39 5.63
N GLU A 407 -42.89 -64.37 6.17
CA GLU A 407 -42.08 -63.18 6.45
C GLU A 407 -41.60 -62.53 5.15
N GLU A 408 -41.94 -61.26 4.93
CA GLU A 408 -41.11 -60.33 4.15
C GLU A 408 -41.09 -58.98 4.89
N ALA A 409 -39.91 -58.60 5.36
CA ALA A 409 -39.65 -57.30 5.95
C ALA A 409 -39.74 -56.21 4.86
N PRO A 410 -40.36 -55.04 5.12
CA PRO A 410 -40.27 -53.94 4.16
C PRO A 410 -38.85 -53.38 4.19
N ASP A 411 -38.21 -53.37 3.02
CA ASP A 411 -36.96 -52.67 2.76
C ASP A 411 -37.08 -51.22 3.26
N ALA A 412 -36.24 -50.86 4.22
CA ALA A 412 -36.03 -49.48 4.59
C ALA A 412 -35.31 -48.79 3.43
N GLU A 413 -36.06 -48.10 2.57
CA GLU A 413 -35.51 -47.14 1.61
C GLU A 413 -34.61 -46.16 2.38
N LYS A 414 -33.29 -46.26 2.15
CA LYS A 414 -32.35 -45.23 2.60
C LYS A 414 -32.71 -43.94 1.88
N GLU A 415 -33.29 -42.99 2.62
CA GLU A 415 -33.44 -41.62 2.15
C GLU A 415 -32.05 -41.03 1.85
N ASP A 416 -31.69 -40.97 0.58
CA ASP A 416 -30.50 -40.25 0.11
C ASP A 416 -30.69 -38.75 0.40
N THR A 417 -30.15 -38.30 1.54
CA THR A 417 -30.10 -36.90 1.90
C THR A 417 -29.11 -36.20 0.97
N VAL A 418 -29.62 -35.42 0.02
CA VAL A 418 -28.76 -34.67 -0.91
C VAL A 418 -28.09 -33.54 -0.14
N TYR A 419 -26.76 -33.56 -0.05
CA TYR A 419 -25.97 -32.49 0.57
C TYR A 419 -25.62 -31.42 -0.47
N GLU A 420 -25.81 -30.14 -0.13
CA GLU A 420 -25.53 -28.99 -0.99
C GLU A 420 -24.54 -28.03 -0.30
N LEU A 421 -23.54 -27.56 -1.06
CA LEU A 421 -22.50 -26.66 -0.55
C LEU A 421 -23.06 -25.22 -0.49
N ASP A 422 -22.90 -24.53 0.65
CA ASP A 422 -23.31 -23.13 0.81
C ASP A 422 -22.68 -22.28 -0.31
N PRO A 423 -23.45 -21.41 -1.00
CA PRO A 423 -22.92 -20.56 -2.07
C PRO A 423 -21.72 -19.72 -1.66
N PHE A 424 -21.57 -19.37 -0.38
CA PHE A 424 -20.40 -18.64 0.13
C PHE A 424 -19.07 -19.41 -0.02
N ALA A 425 -19.14 -20.74 -0.06
CA ALA A 425 -17.95 -21.56 -0.23
C ALA A 425 -17.48 -21.64 -1.70
N LYS A 426 -18.26 -21.10 -2.63
CA LYS A 426 -17.96 -21.07 -4.07
C LYS A 426 -17.78 -19.64 -4.55
N TYR A 427 -16.99 -19.49 -5.60
CA TYR A 427 -16.90 -18.29 -6.40
C TYR A 427 -18.24 -17.98 -7.08
N ASP A 428 -18.65 -16.71 -7.02
CA ASP A 428 -19.78 -16.16 -7.76
C ASP A 428 -19.28 -15.51 -9.06
N PRO A 429 -19.68 -16.04 -10.24
CA PRO A 429 -19.26 -15.50 -11.53
C PRO A 429 -19.77 -14.11 -11.86
N GLN A 430 -20.74 -13.58 -11.11
CA GLN A 430 -21.25 -12.22 -11.29
C GLN A 430 -20.39 -11.17 -10.56
N LEU A 431 -19.53 -11.60 -9.64
CA LEU A 431 -18.69 -10.71 -8.84
C LEU A 431 -17.20 -10.83 -9.25
N PRO A 432 -16.41 -9.76 -9.12
CA PRO A 432 -14.98 -9.81 -9.42
C PRO A 432 -14.24 -10.65 -8.38
N ARG A 433 -13.19 -11.36 -8.81
CA ARG A 433 -12.22 -12.01 -7.92
C ARG A 433 -11.15 -10.99 -7.52
N VAL A 434 -10.96 -10.78 -6.22
CA VAL A 434 -10.17 -9.64 -5.72
C VAL A 434 -9.12 -10.07 -4.71
N VAL A 435 -7.94 -9.45 -4.77
CA VAL A 435 -6.89 -9.52 -3.75
C VAL A 435 -6.95 -8.26 -2.88
N ARG A 436 -7.25 -8.42 -1.59
CA ARG A 436 -7.33 -7.33 -0.60
C ARG A 436 -5.96 -7.09 0.03
N MET A 437 -5.23 -6.10 -0.47
CA MET A 437 -3.82 -5.88 -0.11
C MET A 437 -3.63 -5.49 1.35
N ALA A 438 -4.57 -4.73 1.90
CA ALA A 438 -4.57 -4.35 3.32
C ALA A 438 -4.67 -5.57 4.26
N ASN A 439 -5.54 -6.54 3.93
CA ASN A 439 -5.65 -7.77 4.71
C ASN A 439 -4.34 -8.57 4.65
N LEU A 440 -3.73 -8.68 3.47
CA LEU A 440 -2.42 -9.31 3.31
C LEU A 440 -1.33 -8.61 4.16
N CYS A 441 -1.33 -7.27 4.22
CA CYS A 441 -0.43 -6.52 5.11
C CYS A 441 -0.59 -6.87 6.59
N VAL A 442 -1.84 -6.90 7.09
CA VAL A 442 -2.13 -7.20 8.50
C VAL A 442 -1.69 -8.62 8.86
N VAL A 443 -1.90 -9.57 7.95
CA VAL A 443 -1.51 -10.97 8.13
C VAL A 443 0.01 -11.12 8.10
N GLY A 444 0.67 -10.53 7.10
CA GLY A 444 2.11 -10.72 6.87
C GLY A 444 3.04 -9.85 7.72
N GLY A 445 2.54 -8.83 8.43
CA GLY A 445 3.37 -7.96 9.27
C GLY A 445 3.22 -8.25 10.77
N HIS A 446 4.31 -8.21 11.54
CA HIS A 446 4.26 -8.38 13.00
C HIS A 446 3.67 -7.16 13.74
N SER A 447 3.60 -5.99 13.08
CA SER A 447 3.02 -4.77 13.63
C SER A 447 2.22 -4.01 12.58
N VAL A 448 1.08 -3.46 13.01
CA VAL A 448 0.20 -2.58 12.25
C VAL A 448 0.03 -1.29 13.05
N ASN A 449 0.32 -0.13 12.45
CA ASN A 449 0.15 1.15 13.13
C ASN A 449 -0.65 2.15 12.31
N GLY A 450 -1.46 2.95 13.00
CA GLY A 450 -2.01 4.19 12.47
C GLY A 450 -1.12 5.39 12.78
N VAL A 451 -1.53 6.56 12.28
CA VAL A 451 -0.70 7.78 12.23
C VAL A 451 -1.16 8.93 13.13
N ALA A 452 -2.18 8.68 13.93
CA ALA A 452 -2.67 9.54 15.02
C ALA A 452 -3.47 8.68 16.00
N GLU A 453 -3.69 9.15 17.23
CA GLU A 453 -4.40 8.39 18.27
C GLU A 453 -5.82 8.00 17.83
N ILE A 454 -6.64 8.99 17.46
CA ILE A 454 -8.02 8.76 16.98
C ILE A 454 -8.04 7.86 15.75
N HIS A 455 -7.15 8.12 14.79
CA HIS A 455 -7.01 7.29 13.60
C HIS A 455 -6.70 5.84 13.97
N SER A 456 -5.76 5.60 14.89
CA SER A 456 -5.36 4.26 15.31
C SER A 456 -6.47 3.53 16.06
N GLU A 457 -7.34 4.24 16.77
CA GLU A 457 -8.56 3.65 17.33
C GLU A 457 -9.56 3.26 16.24
N ILE A 458 -9.81 4.12 15.24
CA ILE A 458 -10.67 3.77 14.10
C ILE A 458 -10.13 2.54 13.35
N VAL A 459 -8.81 2.45 13.16
CA VAL A 459 -8.16 1.28 12.54
C VAL A 459 -8.48 0.00 13.31
N LYS A 460 -8.52 0.05 14.65
CA LYS A 460 -8.85 -1.11 15.50
C LYS A 460 -10.33 -1.42 15.53
N GLN A 461 -11.19 -0.39 15.62
CA GLN A 461 -12.62 -0.56 15.86
C GLN A 461 -13.41 -0.83 14.58
N ASP A 462 -13.07 -0.13 13.49
CA ASP A 462 -13.90 -0.11 12.27
C ASP A 462 -13.20 -0.81 11.09
N VAL A 463 -11.91 -0.53 10.87
CA VAL A 463 -11.22 -0.98 9.64
C VAL A 463 -10.78 -2.44 9.73
N PHE A 464 -10.13 -2.84 10.83
CA PHE A 464 -9.56 -4.18 11.00
C PHE A 464 -10.02 -4.86 12.29
N ASN A 465 -11.28 -4.64 12.68
CA ASN A 465 -11.88 -5.15 13.92
C ASN A 465 -11.61 -6.64 14.18
N SER A 466 -11.98 -7.49 13.22
CA SER A 466 -11.81 -8.94 13.33
C SER A 466 -10.34 -9.37 13.45
N PHE A 467 -9.40 -8.62 12.85
CA PHE A 467 -7.97 -8.86 13.06
C PHE A 467 -7.47 -8.36 14.41
N TYR A 468 -7.99 -7.25 14.92
CA TYR A 468 -7.63 -6.74 16.25
C TYR A 468 -8.06 -7.70 17.35
N GLU A 469 -9.27 -8.28 17.25
CA GLU A 469 -9.68 -9.39 18.12
C GLU A 469 -8.75 -10.61 17.99
N MET A 470 -8.27 -10.88 16.77
CA MET A 470 -7.40 -12.02 16.51
C MET A 470 -6.00 -11.83 17.11
N TRP A 471 -5.38 -10.67 16.89
CA TRP A 471 -4.02 -10.33 17.28
C TRP A 471 -3.93 -8.92 17.87
N PRO A 472 -4.41 -8.70 19.10
CA PRO A 472 -4.50 -7.37 19.68
C PRO A 472 -3.13 -6.68 19.83
N THR A 473 -2.06 -7.47 20.02
CA THR A 473 -0.69 -6.96 20.17
C THR A 473 -0.08 -6.41 18.89
N LYS A 474 -0.64 -6.72 17.70
CA LYS A 474 -0.13 -6.17 16.43
C LYS A 474 -0.41 -4.67 16.30
N PHE A 475 -1.54 -4.19 16.85
CA PHE A 475 -2.07 -2.86 16.58
C PHE A 475 -1.47 -1.80 17.51
N GLN A 476 -0.89 -0.76 16.91
CA GLN A 476 -0.19 0.33 17.60
C GLN A 476 -0.58 1.70 17.05
N ASN A 477 -0.11 2.76 17.72
CA ASN A 477 -0.12 4.13 17.22
C ASN A 477 1.32 4.64 17.06
N LYS A 478 1.57 5.39 15.99
CA LYS A 478 2.77 6.22 15.79
C LYS A 478 2.34 7.55 15.18
N THR A 479 2.04 8.53 16.02
CA THR A 479 1.60 9.86 15.57
C THR A 479 2.63 10.50 14.64
N ASN A 480 2.17 11.00 13.49
CA ASN A 480 3.03 11.66 12.51
C ASN A 480 3.78 12.85 13.10
N GLY A 481 4.92 13.18 12.50
CA GLY A 481 5.74 14.33 12.85
C GLY A 481 6.48 14.91 11.66
N VAL A 482 6.96 16.14 11.81
CA VAL A 482 7.76 16.84 10.79
C VAL A 482 9.12 17.23 11.36
N THR A 483 10.12 17.27 10.50
CA THR A 483 11.49 17.68 10.82
C THR A 483 11.58 19.18 11.17
N PRO A 484 11.90 19.60 12.41
CA PRO A 484 12.13 21.01 12.76
C PRO A 484 13.30 21.68 12.02
N ARG A 485 14.26 20.91 11.48
CA ARG A 485 15.36 21.47 10.67
C ARG A 485 14.82 22.17 9.42
N ARG A 486 14.18 21.42 8.53
CA ARG A 486 13.53 21.96 7.33
C ARG A 486 12.39 22.93 7.66
N TRP A 487 11.53 22.57 8.61
CA TRP A 487 10.24 23.23 8.83
C TRP A 487 10.25 24.37 9.84
N ILE A 488 11.40 24.66 10.46
CA ILE A 488 11.59 25.86 11.28
C ILE A 488 12.97 26.45 10.98
N ARG A 489 14.04 25.68 11.24
CA ARG A 489 15.41 26.19 11.24
C ARG A 489 15.83 26.79 9.89
N PHE A 490 15.59 26.07 8.81
CA PHE A 490 16.07 26.45 7.47
C PHE A 490 15.05 27.24 6.66
N CYS A 491 13.75 26.99 6.84
CA CYS A 491 12.72 27.77 6.14
C CYS A 491 12.43 29.12 6.81
N ASN A 492 12.71 29.26 8.11
CA ASN A 492 12.41 30.47 8.88
C ASN A 492 13.60 30.86 9.79
N PRO A 493 14.73 31.27 9.20
CA PRO A 493 15.94 31.61 9.95
C PRO A 493 15.75 32.79 10.91
N GLU A 494 14.91 33.78 10.56
CA GLU A 494 14.60 34.93 11.43
C GLU A 494 13.90 34.48 12.72
N LEU A 495 12.83 33.68 12.61
CA LEU A 495 12.17 33.13 13.79
C LEU A 495 13.09 32.22 14.59
N SER A 496 13.94 31.45 13.91
CA SER A 496 14.90 30.55 14.54
C SER A 496 15.92 31.29 15.40
N ALA A 497 16.35 32.49 14.98
CA ALA A 497 17.22 33.36 15.76
C ALA A 497 16.50 33.84 17.04
N ILE A 498 15.24 34.26 16.94
CA ILE A 498 14.40 34.66 18.08
C ILE A 498 14.25 33.49 19.05
N ILE A 499 13.84 32.31 18.58
CA ILE A 499 13.68 31.13 19.45
C ILE A 499 14.99 30.85 20.20
N SER A 500 16.12 30.85 19.50
CA SER A 500 17.42 30.55 20.11
C SER A 500 17.83 31.61 21.14
N LYS A 501 17.54 32.89 20.88
CA LYS A 501 17.78 34.00 21.82
C LYS A 501 16.99 33.82 23.12
N TRP A 502 15.68 33.59 23.01
CA TRP A 502 14.77 33.55 24.16
C TRP A 502 14.84 32.23 24.95
N ILE A 503 15.16 31.12 24.29
CA ILE A 503 15.49 29.85 24.97
C ILE A 503 16.91 29.86 25.55
N GLY A 504 17.82 30.66 24.98
CA GLY A 504 19.23 30.77 25.40
C GLY A 504 20.17 29.76 24.72
N SER A 505 19.71 29.02 23.71
CA SER A 505 20.48 28.02 22.96
C SER A 505 19.78 27.67 21.64
N ASP A 506 20.52 27.20 20.64
CA ASP A 506 20.00 26.61 19.39
C ASP A 506 19.71 25.10 19.51
N ASP A 507 19.93 24.49 20.68
CA ASP A 507 19.78 23.05 20.89
C ASP A 507 18.33 22.53 20.70
N TRP A 508 17.34 23.43 20.71
CA TRP A 508 15.94 23.09 20.38
C TRP A 508 15.77 22.51 18.96
N ILE A 509 16.73 22.77 18.06
CA ILE A 509 16.71 22.20 16.70
C ILE A 509 16.77 20.67 16.73
N LEU A 510 17.48 20.11 17.72
CA LEU A 510 17.55 18.67 18.00
C LEU A 510 16.57 18.28 19.11
N ASN A 511 16.63 18.98 20.25
CA ASN A 511 15.84 18.72 21.45
C ASN A 511 14.61 19.63 21.51
N THR A 512 13.66 19.38 20.62
CA THR A 512 12.54 20.30 20.32
C THR A 512 11.56 20.51 21.49
N ASP A 513 11.53 19.63 22.49
CA ASP A 513 10.73 19.82 23.70
C ASP A 513 11.10 21.11 24.47
N LYS A 514 12.33 21.60 24.28
CA LYS A 514 12.79 22.88 24.87
C LYS A 514 11.97 24.08 24.41
N LEU A 515 11.24 24.00 23.29
CA LEU A 515 10.31 25.04 22.85
C LEU A 515 9.21 25.32 23.89
N ALA A 516 8.87 24.36 24.76
CA ALA A 516 7.95 24.59 25.87
C ALA A 516 8.41 25.72 26.81
N GLY A 517 9.72 25.99 26.87
CA GLY A 517 10.30 27.09 27.62
C GLY A 517 9.85 28.48 27.15
N LEU A 518 9.30 28.61 25.93
CA LEU A 518 8.73 29.87 25.42
C LEU A 518 7.42 30.25 26.12
N LYS A 519 6.69 29.29 26.72
CA LYS A 519 5.38 29.56 27.35
C LYS A 519 5.44 30.66 28.41
N LYS A 520 6.53 30.74 29.18
CA LYS A 520 6.72 31.76 30.23
C LYS A 520 6.97 33.18 29.69
N PHE A 521 7.30 33.29 28.41
CA PHE A 521 7.54 34.56 27.72
C PHE A 521 6.37 34.95 26.80
N ALA A 522 5.27 34.19 26.79
CA ALA A 522 4.18 34.41 25.84
C ALA A 522 3.57 35.82 25.92
N ASP A 523 3.54 36.41 27.11
CA ASP A 523 3.02 37.76 27.39
C ASP A 523 4.13 38.83 27.45
N ASP A 524 5.37 38.50 27.11
CA ASP A 524 6.47 39.44 27.05
C ASP A 524 6.36 40.33 25.79
N GLU A 525 6.28 41.65 25.98
CA GLU A 525 6.06 42.61 24.89
C GLU A 525 7.23 42.66 23.90
N ASP A 526 8.47 42.50 24.37
CA ASP A 526 9.66 42.52 23.51
C ASP A 526 9.66 41.27 22.62
N LEU A 527 9.35 40.10 23.18
CA LEU A 527 9.21 38.87 22.39
C LEU A 527 8.09 39.01 21.36
N GLN A 528 6.92 39.51 21.75
CA GLN A 528 5.80 39.71 20.84
C GLN A 528 6.12 40.71 19.71
N SER A 529 6.92 41.74 20.00
CA SER A 529 7.40 42.72 19.01
C SER A 529 8.33 42.07 17.98
N GLU A 530 9.34 41.32 18.43
CA GLU A 530 10.25 40.57 17.56
C GLU A 530 9.49 39.53 16.72
N TRP A 531 8.56 38.80 17.34
CA TRP A 531 7.77 37.76 16.69
C TRP A 531 6.87 38.31 15.59
N ARG A 532 6.16 39.41 15.85
CA ARG A 532 5.34 40.11 14.83
C ARG A 532 6.20 40.64 13.69
N THR A 533 7.39 41.17 14.00
CA THR A 533 8.33 41.68 12.99
C THR A 533 8.82 40.56 12.08
N ALA A 534 9.31 39.44 12.63
CA ALA A 534 9.72 38.28 11.84
C ALA A 534 8.57 37.70 10.99
N LYS A 535 7.34 37.67 11.53
CA LYS A 535 6.15 37.26 10.74
C LYS A 535 5.92 38.22 9.56
N ARG A 536 6.01 39.54 9.79
CA ARG A 536 5.81 40.55 8.73
C ARG A 536 6.89 40.47 7.65
N ASN A 537 8.16 40.28 8.03
CA ASN A 537 9.26 40.09 7.08
C ASN A 537 9.05 38.86 6.20
N ASN A 538 8.64 37.74 6.79
CA ASN A 538 8.31 36.53 6.03
C ASN A 538 7.12 36.73 5.07
N LYS A 539 6.10 37.53 5.46
CA LYS A 539 4.98 37.88 4.57
C LYS A 539 5.45 38.64 3.32
N MET A 540 6.46 39.49 3.42
CA MET A 540 7.02 40.20 2.26
C MET A 540 7.55 39.25 1.19
N LYS A 541 8.18 38.13 1.59
CA LYS A 541 8.64 37.10 0.64
C LYS A 541 7.46 36.44 -0.10
N VAL A 542 6.35 36.24 0.59
CA VAL A 542 5.11 35.70 -0.01
C VAL A 542 4.45 36.73 -0.92
N VAL A 543 4.49 38.03 -0.60
CA VAL A 543 4.04 39.10 -1.52
C VAL A 543 4.80 39.00 -2.84
N SER A 544 6.13 38.86 -2.80
CA SER A 544 6.95 38.66 -3.99
C SER A 544 6.58 37.38 -4.74
N LEU A 545 6.34 36.28 -4.03
CA LEU A 545 5.93 35.01 -4.65
C LEU A 545 4.58 35.11 -5.37
N ILE A 546 3.57 35.69 -4.72
CA ILE A 546 2.24 35.87 -5.32
C ILE A 546 2.35 36.77 -6.56
N ARG A 547 3.10 37.87 -6.46
CA ARG A 547 3.32 38.78 -7.58
C ARG A 547 4.02 38.08 -8.76
N ASP A 548 5.05 37.29 -8.50
CA ASP A 548 5.79 36.54 -9.53
C ASP A 548 4.92 35.47 -10.20
N LYS A 549 4.21 34.66 -9.41
CA LYS A 549 3.47 33.49 -9.91
C LYS A 549 2.10 33.81 -10.50
N THR A 550 1.45 34.87 -10.03
CA THR A 550 0.05 35.18 -10.39
C THR A 550 -0.14 36.58 -10.97
N GLY A 551 0.85 37.47 -10.82
CA GLY A 551 0.74 38.89 -11.19
C GLY A 551 -0.04 39.75 -10.19
N TYR A 552 -0.76 39.16 -9.22
CA TYR A 552 -1.53 39.93 -8.24
C TYR A 552 -0.64 40.71 -7.27
N VAL A 553 -1.14 41.88 -6.83
CA VAL A 553 -0.51 42.69 -5.78
C VAL A 553 -1.34 42.53 -4.51
N VAL A 554 -0.70 42.12 -3.42
CA VAL A 554 -1.36 41.92 -2.13
C VAL A 554 -0.61 42.70 -1.03
N SER A 555 -1.35 43.19 -0.04
CA SER A 555 -0.76 43.93 1.08
C SER A 555 -0.18 42.97 2.12
N PRO A 556 1.08 43.17 2.57
CA PRO A 556 1.66 42.40 3.66
C PRO A 556 1.03 42.73 5.01
N ASP A 557 0.24 43.79 5.15
CA ASP A 557 -0.35 44.19 6.44
C ASP A 557 -1.70 43.51 6.71
N ALA A 558 -2.24 42.79 5.72
CA ALA A 558 -3.41 41.95 5.89
C ALA A 558 -3.12 40.66 6.69
N MET A 559 -4.19 39.99 7.12
CA MET A 559 -4.14 38.61 7.58
C MET A 559 -3.86 37.69 6.38
N PHE A 560 -2.92 36.75 6.54
CA PHE A 560 -2.61 35.74 5.53
C PHE A 560 -3.32 34.46 5.95
N ASP A 561 -4.52 34.26 5.41
CA ASP A 561 -5.30 33.03 5.56
C ASP A 561 -4.89 32.06 4.43
N VAL A 562 -4.47 30.85 4.80
CA VAL A 562 -3.77 29.94 3.90
C VAL A 562 -4.34 28.53 4.03
N GLN A 563 -4.95 28.05 2.95
CA GLN A 563 -5.38 26.67 2.80
C GLN A 563 -4.56 26.03 1.68
N VAL A 564 -3.58 25.19 2.06
CA VAL A 564 -2.70 24.49 1.12
C VAL A 564 -2.65 23.03 1.52
N TYR A 565 -3.35 22.21 0.74
CA TYR A 565 -3.38 20.77 0.85
C TYR A 565 -3.53 20.21 -0.56
N PHE A 566 -3.12 18.97 -0.74
CA PHE A 566 -3.38 18.28 -1.99
C PHE A 566 -4.80 17.70 -1.92
N GLY A 567 -5.71 18.22 -2.75
CA GLY A 567 -7.00 17.59 -3.00
C GLY A 567 -6.84 16.57 -4.12
N LEU A 568 -6.81 15.29 -3.80
CA LEU A 568 -7.11 14.27 -4.81
C LEU A 568 -8.63 14.31 -5.02
N GLU A 569 -9.12 15.11 -5.98
CA GLU A 569 -10.46 14.89 -6.56
C GLU A 569 -10.46 13.71 -7.55
N THR A 570 -9.31 13.07 -7.78
CA THR A 570 -9.15 11.97 -8.73
C THR A 570 -8.32 10.84 -8.14
N CYS A 571 -8.99 9.75 -7.74
CA CYS A 571 -8.50 8.37 -7.48
C CYS A 571 -9.14 7.72 -6.24
N VAL A 572 -10.46 7.90 -6.05
CA VAL A 572 -11.27 6.96 -5.24
C VAL A 572 -12.33 6.37 -6.18
N SER A 573 -11.86 5.69 -7.22
CA SER A 573 -12.69 4.98 -8.19
C SER A 573 -12.07 3.61 -8.49
N CYS A 574 -11.89 2.76 -7.48
CA CYS A 574 -11.72 1.31 -7.66
C CYS A 574 -12.30 0.54 -6.47
#